data_AF-A0A537FS04-F1
#
_entry.id   AF-A0A537FS04-F1
#
_cell.length_a   1.000
_cell.length_b   1.000
_cell.length_c   1.000
_cell.angle_alpha   90.00
_cell.angle_beta   90.00
_cell.angle_gamma   90.00
#
_symmetry.space_group_name_H-M   'P 1'
#
loop_
_entity.id
_entity.type
_entity.pdbx_description
1 polymer ?
#
loop_
_entity_poly.entity_id
_entity_poly.type
_entity_poly.pdbx_seq_one_letter_code
_entity_poly.pdbx_strand_id
1 'polypeptide(L)'
;MSKSQKPGEKSDKIDNIVGMLMEYERMTIDLMKKATDTPILDQYDLNAPYAKARIVKEEGQTKYQIHEVQLSDDERKKLKEIGELLVEELDVDIKKLGTNENAAAYIRKLVEKIIKNYKIKVTPDALDRLMYYIVRDFVHFDKIDPMMRDPWIEDISCNGFGIPIYIWHRKY
;
A
#
# COMPACT_ATOMS: atom_id res chain seq x y z
N MET A 1 -42.94 0.69 -35.11
CA MET A 1 -43.66 -0.06 -34.05
C MET A 1 -42.76 -0.15 -32.83
N SER A 2 -43.05 0.66 -31.80
CA SER A 2 -42.32 0.67 -30.52
C SER A 2 -42.69 -0.59 -29.74
N LYS A 3 -41.71 -1.46 -29.46
CA LYS A 3 -41.90 -2.58 -28.52
C LYS A 3 -41.95 -2.00 -27.11
N SER A 4 -43.16 -1.75 -26.62
CA SER A 4 -43.40 -1.52 -25.20
C SER A 4 -42.97 -2.77 -24.43
N GLN A 5 -41.86 -2.68 -23.70
CA GLN A 5 -41.42 -3.71 -22.75
C GLN A 5 -42.55 -3.98 -21.75
N LYS A 6 -42.90 -5.27 -21.56
CA LYS A 6 -44.00 -5.67 -20.67
C LYS A 6 -43.65 -5.24 -19.23
N PRO A 7 -44.62 -4.74 -18.44
CA PRO A 7 -44.38 -4.22 -17.08
C PRO A 7 -43.63 -5.17 -16.13
N GLY A 8 -43.82 -6.49 -16.26
CA GLY A 8 -43.13 -7.51 -15.45
C GLY A 8 -41.62 -7.61 -15.71
N GLU A 9 -41.18 -7.39 -16.95
CA GLU A 9 -39.78 -7.57 -17.38
C GLU A 9 -38.84 -6.48 -16.82
N LYS A 10 -39.40 -5.33 -16.39
CA LYS A 10 -38.68 -4.27 -15.67
C LYS A 10 -38.64 -4.51 -14.16
N SER A 11 -39.68 -5.12 -13.59
CA SER A 11 -39.71 -5.50 -12.16
C SER A 11 -38.63 -6.54 -11.88
N ASP A 12 -38.57 -7.59 -12.69
CA ASP A 12 -37.59 -8.68 -12.54
C ASP A 12 -36.13 -8.18 -12.61
N LYS A 13 -35.87 -7.13 -13.38
CA LYS A 13 -34.53 -6.50 -13.46
C LYS A 13 -34.20 -5.68 -12.22
N ILE A 14 -35.17 -4.96 -11.66
CA ILE A 14 -34.99 -4.18 -10.43
C ILE A 14 -34.76 -5.14 -9.26
N ASP A 15 -35.55 -6.20 -9.17
CA ASP A 15 -35.43 -7.21 -8.11
C ASP A 15 -34.06 -7.91 -8.13
N ASN A 16 -33.52 -8.20 -9.33
CA ASN A 16 -32.16 -8.73 -9.48
C ASN A 16 -31.08 -7.74 -9.01
N ILE A 17 -31.19 -6.45 -9.35
CA ILE A 17 -30.23 -5.42 -8.91
C ILE A 17 -30.27 -5.27 -7.39
N VAL A 18 -31.47 -5.24 -6.79
CA VAL A 18 -31.64 -5.17 -5.34
C VAL A 18 -31.04 -6.40 -4.67
N GLY A 19 -31.26 -7.60 -5.22
CA GLY A 19 -30.65 -8.84 -4.73
C GLY A 19 -29.12 -8.79 -4.73
N MET A 20 -28.52 -8.33 -5.84
CA MET A 20 -27.07 -8.17 -5.96
C MET A 20 -26.51 -7.15 -4.96
N LEU A 21 -27.19 -6.02 -4.76
CA LEU A 21 -26.75 -5.00 -3.79
C LEU A 21 -26.80 -5.52 -2.35
N MET A 22 -27.86 -6.25 -1.98
CA MET A 22 -27.97 -6.88 -0.66
C MET A 22 -26.92 -7.97 -0.42
N GLU A 23 -26.52 -8.70 -1.46
CA GLU A 23 -25.42 -9.66 -1.38
C GLU A 23 -24.07 -8.95 -1.21
N TYR A 24 -23.84 -7.88 -1.98
CA TYR A 24 -22.63 -7.05 -1.86
C TYR A 24 -22.51 -6.42 -0.47
N GLU A 25 -23.59 -5.88 0.09
CA GLU A 25 -23.61 -5.35 1.45
C GLU A 25 -23.31 -6.43 2.50
N ARG A 26 -23.94 -7.61 2.39
CA ARG A 26 -23.65 -8.73 3.31
C ARG A 26 -22.19 -9.18 3.23
N MET A 27 -21.64 -9.33 2.02
CA MET A 27 -20.25 -9.68 1.82
C MET A 27 -19.31 -8.61 2.41
N THR A 28 -19.64 -7.34 2.24
CA THR A 28 -18.87 -6.23 2.79
C THR A 28 -18.89 -6.24 4.32
N ILE A 29 -20.05 -6.48 4.92
CA ILE A 29 -20.21 -6.59 6.38
C ILE A 29 -19.43 -7.78 6.93
N ASP A 30 -19.49 -8.94 6.27
CA ASP A 30 -18.74 -10.13 6.69
C ASP A 30 -17.23 -9.93 6.60
N LEU A 31 -16.75 -9.31 5.52
CA LEU A 31 -15.34 -8.92 5.37
C LEU A 31 -14.89 -7.94 6.46
N MET A 32 -15.71 -6.92 6.76
CA MET A 32 -15.41 -5.97 7.84
C MET A 32 -15.39 -6.64 9.21
N LYS A 33 -16.33 -7.56 9.46
CA LYS A 33 -16.38 -8.31 10.72
C LYS A 33 -15.17 -9.23 10.87
N LYS A 34 -14.82 -9.99 9.83
CA LYS A 34 -13.62 -10.85 9.81
C LYS A 34 -12.35 -10.03 10.06
N ALA A 35 -12.21 -8.86 9.43
CA ALA A 35 -11.07 -7.96 9.66
C ALA A 35 -11.00 -7.43 11.10
N THR A 36 -12.16 -7.20 11.72
CA THR A 36 -12.26 -6.69 13.10
C THR A 36 -12.02 -7.79 14.15
N ASP A 37 -12.53 -9.00 13.90
CA ASP A 37 -12.44 -10.15 14.82
C ASP A 37 -11.12 -10.93 14.68
N THR A 38 -10.26 -10.60 13.72
CA THR A 38 -8.96 -11.27 13.54
C THR A 38 -8.06 -10.97 14.75
N PRO A 39 -7.73 -11.98 15.60
CA PRO A 39 -6.92 -11.75 16.79
C PRO A 39 -5.51 -11.27 16.42
N ILE A 40 -5.11 -10.15 17.03
CA ILE A 40 -3.75 -9.61 16.94
C ILE A 40 -2.93 -10.24 18.06
N LEU A 41 -1.87 -10.95 17.70
CA LEU A 41 -0.94 -11.57 18.64
C LEU A 41 0.15 -10.58 19.08
N ASP A 42 0.64 -9.75 18.15
CA ASP A 42 1.65 -8.72 18.42
C ASP A 42 1.57 -7.61 17.36
N GLN A 43 2.01 -6.40 17.73
CA GLN A 43 2.11 -5.27 16.83
C GLN A 43 3.19 -4.29 17.31
N TYR A 44 4.12 -3.95 16.43
CA TYR A 44 5.22 -3.02 16.73
C TYR A 44 5.63 -2.21 15.50
N ASP A 45 6.28 -1.08 15.74
CA ASP A 45 6.71 -0.17 14.67
C ASP A 45 7.97 -0.69 13.99
N LEU A 46 7.99 -0.63 12.65
CA LEU A 46 9.15 -0.94 11.79
C LEU A 46 9.82 0.36 11.30
N ASN A 47 9.00 1.37 11.02
CA ASN A 47 9.42 2.71 10.64
C ASN A 47 8.31 3.68 11.06
N ALA A 48 8.34 4.14 12.32
CA ALA A 48 7.27 4.99 12.85
C ALA A 48 7.25 6.38 12.17
N PRO A 49 6.06 6.95 11.86
CA PRO A 49 4.72 6.39 12.00
C PRO A 49 4.22 5.61 10.76
N TYR A 50 5.09 5.37 9.78
CA TYR A 50 4.73 4.94 8.43
C TYR A 50 4.57 3.44 8.22
N ALA A 51 5.21 2.59 9.02
CA ALA A 51 5.15 1.14 8.85
C ALA A 51 5.17 0.39 10.19
N LYS A 52 4.31 -0.63 10.30
CA LYS A 52 4.20 -1.51 11.46
C LYS A 52 4.15 -2.97 11.03
N ALA A 53 4.71 -3.85 11.85
CA ALA A 53 4.45 -5.27 11.79
C ALA A 53 3.18 -5.57 12.59
N ARG A 54 2.30 -6.40 12.06
CA ARG A 54 1.13 -6.94 12.75
C ARG A 54 1.13 -8.45 12.60
N ILE A 55 1.26 -9.16 13.72
CA ILE A 55 1.18 -10.62 13.77
C ILE A 55 -0.25 -10.97 14.11
N VAL A 56 -0.92 -11.70 13.22
CA VAL A 56 -2.34 -12.03 13.36
C VAL A 56 -2.57 -13.53 13.29
N LYS A 57 -3.66 -14.00 13.90
CA LYS A 57 -4.13 -15.38 13.74
C LYS A 57 -5.35 -15.42 12.84
N GLU A 58 -5.17 -15.85 11.60
CA GLU A 58 -6.24 -15.94 10.61
C GLU A 58 -6.42 -17.41 10.19
N GLU A 59 -7.65 -17.94 10.32
CA GLU A 59 -7.99 -19.33 9.95
C GLU A 59 -7.09 -20.39 10.64
N GLY A 60 -6.68 -20.10 11.88
CA GLY A 60 -5.79 -20.96 12.65
C GLY A 60 -4.31 -20.83 12.31
N GLN A 61 -3.95 -20.09 11.26
CA GLN A 61 -2.57 -19.81 10.85
C GLN A 61 -2.08 -18.46 11.39
N THR A 62 -0.81 -18.41 11.79
CA THR A 62 -0.15 -17.14 12.11
C THR A 62 0.30 -16.48 10.81
N LYS A 63 -0.09 -15.21 10.60
CA LYS A 63 0.33 -14.41 9.44
C LYS A 63 1.05 -13.16 9.90
N TYR A 64 2.15 -12.86 9.22
CA TYR A 64 2.86 -11.59 9.34
C TYR A 64 2.29 -10.61 8.32
N GLN A 65 1.78 -9.47 8.78
CA GLN A 65 1.24 -8.42 7.94
C GLN A 65 2.02 -7.14 8.15
N ILE A 66 2.39 -6.48 7.04
CA ILE A 66 2.96 -5.14 7.07
C ILE A 66 1.81 -4.17 6.91
N HIS A 67 1.68 -3.24 7.85
CA HIS A 67 0.73 -2.15 7.77
C HIS A 67 1.47 -0.85 7.52
N GLU A 68 1.52 -0.44 6.24
CA GLU A 68 2.08 0.83 5.80
C GLU A 68 1.03 1.96 5.83
N VAL A 69 1.50 3.21 5.87
CA VAL A 69 0.65 4.39 5.82
C VAL A 69 -0.20 4.39 4.56
N GLN A 70 -1.52 4.51 4.74
CA GLN A 70 -2.44 4.51 3.62
C GLN A 70 -2.38 5.85 2.88
N LEU A 71 -2.37 5.75 1.54
CA LEU A 71 -2.53 6.91 0.66
C LEU A 71 -3.98 6.98 0.19
N SER A 72 -4.49 8.18 -0.02
CA SER A 72 -5.72 8.41 -0.79
C SER A 72 -5.50 8.12 -2.29
N ASP A 73 -6.58 8.01 -3.06
CA ASP A 73 -6.47 7.83 -4.52
C ASP A 73 -5.72 8.98 -5.21
N ASP A 74 -5.92 10.20 -4.71
CA ASP A 74 -5.25 11.39 -5.20
C ASP A 74 -3.75 11.37 -4.85
N GLU A 75 -3.38 11.00 -3.63
CA GLU A 75 -1.98 10.82 -3.25
C GLU A 75 -1.30 9.69 -4.04
N ARG A 76 -1.99 8.58 -4.31
CA ARG A 76 -1.46 7.51 -5.17
C ARG A 76 -1.15 8.00 -6.58
N LYS A 77 -2.04 8.82 -7.17
CA LYS A 77 -1.81 9.42 -8.49
C LYS A 77 -0.60 10.34 -8.48
N LYS A 78 -0.48 11.18 -7.44
CA LYS A 78 0.67 12.08 -7.26
C LYS A 78 1.96 11.32 -7.03
N LEU A 79 1.95 10.23 -6.24
CA LEU A 79 3.11 9.37 -6.04
C LEU A 79 3.61 8.81 -7.38
N LYS A 80 2.68 8.32 -8.20
CA LYS A 80 3.00 7.80 -9.53
C LYS A 80 3.58 8.88 -10.44
N GLU A 81 2.94 10.04 -10.53
CA GLU A 81 3.41 11.18 -11.33
C GLU A 81 4.79 11.65 -10.89
N ILE A 82 5.00 11.85 -9.59
CA ILE A 82 6.29 12.27 -9.03
C ILE A 82 7.35 11.20 -9.27
N GLY A 83 7.03 9.92 -9.10
CA GLY A 83 7.96 8.82 -9.34
C GLY A 83 8.40 8.70 -10.81
N GLU A 84 7.49 8.89 -11.75
CA GLU A 84 7.79 8.91 -13.19
C GLU A 84 8.72 10.08 -13.54
N LEU A 85 8.41 11.29 -13.06
CA LEU A 85 9.26 12.48 -13.25
C LEU A 85 10.61 12.34 -12.55
N LEU A 86 10.65 11.68 -11.39
CA LEU A 86 11.88 11.43 -10.65
C LEU A 86 12.81 10.53 -11.45
N VAL A 87 12.31 9.47 -12.09
CA VAL A 87 13.11 8.59 -12.96
C VAL A 87 13.68 9.37 -14.15
N GLU A 88 12.91 10.28 -14.74
CA GLU A 88 13.36 11.12 -15.87
C GLU A 88 14.41 12.16 -15.47
N GLU A 89 14.28 12.77 -14.29
CA GLU A 89 15.20 13.81 -13.82
C GLU A 89 16.42 13.26 -13.07
N LEU A 90 16.43 11.99 -12.69
CA LEU A 90 17.53 11.40 -11.93
C LEU A 90 18.77 11.23 -12.83
N ASP A 91 19.74 12.13 -12.64
CA ASP A 91 20.98 12.20 -13.40
C ASP A 91 22.20 11.62 -12.65
N VAL A 92 22.03 11.30 -11.36
CA VAL A 92 23.09 10.79 -10.49
C VAL A 92 22.84 9.33 -10.14
N ASP A 93 23.91 8.53 -10.19
CA ASP A 93 23.93 7.21 -9.58
C ASP A 93 23.85 7.36 -8.05
N ILE A 94 22.68 7.05 -7.49
CA ILE A 94 22.37 7.16 -6.06
C ILE A 94 23.43 6.45 -5.21
N LYS A 95 24.03 5.36 -5.70
CA LYS A 95 25.07 4.61 -4.97
C LYS A 95 26.34 5.44 -4.71
N LYS A 96 26.59 6.47 -5.51
CA LYS A 96 27.73 7.39 -5.35
C LYS A 96 27.51 8.43 -4.24
N LEU A 97 26.30 8.55 -3.71
CA LEU A 97 25.97 9.48 -2.62
C LEU A 97 26.46 8.98 -1.25
N GLY A 98 27.01 7.77 -1.19
CA GLY A 98 27.63 7.20 0.01
C GLY A 98 26.59 6.53 0.91
N THR A 99 25.93 7.31 1.77
CA THR A 99 24.98 6.76 2.77
C THR A 99 23.53 6.90 2.33
N ASN A 100 22.65 6.07 2.90
CA ASN A 100 21.22 6.14 2.65
C ASN A 100 20.62 7.49 3.06
N GLU A 101 21.15 8.13 4.11
CA GLU A 101 20.70 9.44 4.57
C GLU A 101 21.01 10.53 3.54
N ASN A 102 22.21 10.50 2.96
CA ASN A 102 22.60 11.43 1.88
C ASN A 102 21.75 11.22 0.64
N ALA A 103 21.51 9.95 0.27
CA ALA A 103 20.62 9.59 -0.83
C ALA A 103 19.19 10.08 -0.60
N ALA A 104 18.61 9.82 0.58
CA ALA A 104 17.27 10.28 0.93
C ALA A 104 17.16 11.82 0.93
N ALA A 105 18.17 12.52 1.45
CA ALA A 105 18.20 13.99 1.45
C ALA A 105 18.29 14.57 0.03
N TYR A 106 19.08 13.94 -0.86
CA TYR A 106 19.15 14.32 -2.27
C TYR A 106 17.81 14.10 -2.98
N ILE A 107 17.22 12.90 -2.83
CA ILE A 107 15.93 12.56 -3.44
C ILE A 107 14.83 13.51 -2.94
N ARG A 108 14.81 13.85 -1.65
CA ARG A 108 13.84 14.82 -1.12
C ARG A 108 13.93 16.17 -1.83
N LYS A 109 15.14 16.71 -1.98
CA LYS A 109 15.35 17.99 -2.68
C LYS A 109 14.90 17.93 -4.14
N LEU A 110 15.16 16.81 -4.82
CA LEU A 110 14.74 16.62 -6.20
C LEU A 110 13.22 16.52 -6.30
N VAL A 111 12.56 15.78 -5.42
CA VAL A 111 11.09 15.71 -5.33
C VAL A 111 10.47 17.08 -5.08
N GLU A 112 11.00 17.86 -4.13
CA GLU A 112 10.52 19.22 -3.86
C GLU A 112 10.66 20.13 -5.09
N LYS A 113 11.75 19.98 -5.85
CA LYS A 113 11.96 20.69 -7.12
C LYS A 113 10.95 20.26 -8.19
N ILE A 114 10.70 18.96 -8.35
CA ILE A 114 9.70 18.41 -9.27
C ILE A 114 8.31 18.97 -8.91
N ILE A 115 7.89 18.85 -7.65
CA ILE A 115 6.58 19.36 -7.20
C ILE A 115 6.41 20.85 -7.55
N LYS A 116 7.46 21.66 -7.33
CA LYS A 116 7.45 23.09 -7.65
C LYS A 116 7.39 23.34 -9.16
N ASN A 117 8.22 22.66 -9.96
CA ASN A 117 8.36 22.89 -11.39
C ASN A 117 7.10 22.49 -12.16
N TYR A 118 6.53 21.33 -11.82
CA TYR A 118 5.32 20.80 -12.46
C TYR A 118 4.03 21.27 -11.77
N LYS A 119 4.14 22.10 -10.72
CA LYS A 119 3.01 22.68 -9.95
C LYS A 119 2.06 21.62 -9.40
N ILE A 120 2.61 20.48 -8.97
CA ILE A 120 1.86 19.37 -8.38
C ILE A 120 1.35 19.83 -7.02
N LYS A 121 0.04 19.68 -6.77
CA LYS A 121 -0.58 20.16 -5.53
C LYS A 121 -0.37 19.15 -4.40
N VAL A 122 0.64 19.33 -3.57
CA VAL A 122 0.94 18.44 -2.43
C VAL A 122 0.95 19.27 -1.14
N THR A 123 0.24 18.84 -0.10
CA THR A 123 0.32 19.46 1.24
C THR A 123 1.58 18.98 1.95
N PRO A 124 2.11 19.71 2.95
CA PRO A 124 3.30 19.25 3.69
C PRO A 124 3.14 17.86 4.33
N ASP A 125 1.97 17.59 4.93
CA ASP A 125 1.65 16.28 5.51
C ASP A 125 1.56 15.15 4.47
N ALA A 126 0.97 15.43 3.29
CA ALA A 126 0.96 14.46 2.20
C ALA A 126 2.38 14.24 1.64
N LEU A 127 3.21 15.28 1.58
CA LEU A 127 4.59 15.17 1.11
C LEU A 127 5.37 14.17 1.96
N ASP A 128 5.25 14.21 3.28
CA ASP A 128 6.00 13.27 4.14
C ASP A 128 5.52 11.82 3.95
N ARG A 129 4.22 11.59 3.76
CA ARG A 129 3.70 10.26 3.37
C ARG A 129 4.20 9.79 2.00
N LEU A 130 4.26 10.67 1.01
CA LEU A 130 4.79 10.35 -0.31
C LEU A 130 6.29 10.06 -0.24
N MET A 131 7.03 10.86 0.53
CA MET A 131 8.47 10.70 0.73
C MET A 131 8.82 9.37 1.40
N TYR A 132 7.96 8.85 2.28
CA TYR A 132 8.11 7.49 2.80
C TYR A 132 8.22 6.46 1.67
N TYR A 133 7.24 6.43 0.76
CA TYR A 133 7.24 5.49 -0.37
C TYR A 133 8.38 5.75 -1.36
N ILE A 134 8.69 7.01 -1.66
CA ILE A 134 9.78 7.35 -2.59
C ILE A 134 11.13 6.91 -2.04
N VAL A 135 11.42 7.17 -0.76
CA VAL A 135 12.70 6.76 -0.15
C VAL A 135 12.75 5.24 0.00
N ARG A 136 11.63 4.60 0.37
CA ARG A 136 11.50 3.14 0.41
C ARG A 136 11.92 2.50 -0.93
N ASP A 137 11.43 3.05 -2.03
CA ASP A 137 11.58 2.46 -3.37
C ASP A 137 12.91 2.82 -4.05
N PHE A 138 13.37 4.07 -3.92
CA PHE A 138 14.57 4.56 -4.64
C PHE A 138 15.86 4.43 -3.84
N VAL A 139 15.79 4.39 -2.51
CA VAL A 139 16.98 4.39 -1.64
C VAL A 139 17.15 3.06 -0.89
N HIS A 140 16.05 2.41 -0.55
CA HIS A 140 16.08 1.19 0.27
C HIS A 140 15.73 -0.05 -0.54
N PHE A 141 14.99 -0.99 0.08
CA PHE A 141 14.71 -2.31 -0.46
C PHE A 141 13.29 -2.42 -1.03
N ASP A 142 12.71 -1.31 -1.49
CA ASP A 142 11.37 -1.29 -2.10
C ASP A 142 10.33 -1.95 -1.16
N LYS A 143 9.36 -2.68 -1.70
CA LYS A 143 8.27 -3.34 -0.95
C LYS A 143 8.72 -4.22 0.23
N ILE A 144 9.96 -4.71 0.24
CA ILE A 144 10.47 -5.54 1.34
C ILE A 144 11.20 -4.71 2.42
N ASP A 145 11.40 -3.41 2.23
CA ASP A 145 12.08 -2.53 3.19
C ASP A 145 11.50 -2.62 4.61
N PRO A 146 10.17 -2.65 4.85
CA PRO A 146 9.66 -2.83 6.20
C PRO A 146 10.12 -4.15 6.84
N MET A 147 10.19 -5.23 6.06
CA MET A 147 10.68 -6.53 6.55
C MET A 147 12.18 -6.49 6.83
N MET A 148 12.95 -5.81 5.98
CA MET A 148 14.39 -5.63 6.16
C MET A 148 14.74 -4.80 7.41
N ARG A 149 13.81 -3.99 7.90
CA ARG A 149 13.94 -3.25 9.16
C ARG A 149 13.57 -4.06 10.40
N ASP A 150 12.93 -5.21 10.23
CA ASP A 150 12.43 -6.01 11.34
C ASP A 150 13.55 -6.85 11.97
N PRO A 151 13.99 -6.59 13.21
CA PRO A 151 15.06 -7.35 13.85
C PRO A 151 14.64 -8.78 14.25
N TRP A 152 13.34 -9.09 14.18
CA TRP A 152 12.82 -10.42 14.51
C TRP A 152 12.72 -11.34 13.30
N ILE A 153 12.87 -10.81 12.08
CA ILE A 153 12.96 -11.62 10.86
C ILE A 153 14.40 -12.13 10.71
N GLU A 154 14.54 -13.43 10.51
CA GLU A 154 15.83 -14.08 10.24
C GLU A 154 16.00 -14.34 8.74
N ASP A 155 14.98 -14.91 8.12
CA ASP A 155 14.98 -15.27 6.70
C ASP A 155 13.74 -14.72 6.00
N ILE A 156 13.92 -14.31 4.74
CA ILE A 156 12.86 -13.91 3.82
C ILE A 156 12.95 -14.80 2.58
N SER A 157 11.88 -15.54 2.29
CA SER A 157 11.79 -16.48 1.17
C SER A 157 10.76 -16.00 0.14
N CYS A 158 11.22 -15.74 -1.08
CA CYS A 158 10.40 -15.39 -2.24
C CYS A 158 10.45 -16.54 -3.25
N ASN A 159 9.39 -17.35 -3.29
CA ASN A 159 9.38 -18.62 -4.03
C ASN A 159 8.90 -18.50 -5.49
N GLY A 160 8.41 -17.32 -5.90
CA GLY A 160 7.97 -17.09 -7.28
C GLY A 160 6.83 -16.09 -7.40
N PHE A 161 6.41 -15.86 -8.63
CA PHE A 161 5.34 -14.91 -8.95
C PHE A 161 3.98 -15.34 -8.40
N GLY A 162 3.25 -14.40 -7.79
CA GLY A 162 1.92 -14.64 -7.23
C GLY A 162 1.90 -15.49 -5.94
N ILE A 163 3.08 -15.91 -5.45
CA ILE A 163 3.22 -16.65 -4.20
C ILE A 163 3.51 -15.64 -3.08
N PRO A 164 2.81 -15.71 -1.93
CA PRO A 164 3.13 -14.87 -0.78
C PRO A 164 4.59 -15.04 -0.32
N ILE A 165 5.18 -13.97 0.22
CA ILE A 165 6.49 -14.05 0.86
C ILE A 165 6.36 -14.81 2.17
N TYR A 166 7.27 -15.75 2.39
CA TYR A 166 7.39 -16.46 3.66
C TYR A 166 8.56 -15.90 4.44
N ILE A 167 8.43 -15.88 5.76
CA ILE A 167 9.50 -15.43 6.66
C ILE A 167 9.75 -16.46 7.74
N TRP A 168 10.99 -16.48 8.23
CA TRP A 168 11.30 -17.06 9.53
C TRP A 168 11.32 -15.95 10.57
N HIS A 169 10.35 -15.95 11.47
CA HIS A 169 10.24 -14.95 12.52
C HIS A 169 10.66 -15.58 13.85
N ARG A 170 11.66 -15.00 14.52
CA ARG A 170 12.29 -15.59 15.73
C ARG A 170 11.33 -15.89 16.88
N LYS A 171 10.15 -15.25 16.89
CA LYS A 171 9.10 -15.44 17.90
C LYS A 171 7.87 -16.23 17.43
N TYR A 172 7.63 -16.35 16.12
CA TYR A 172 6.32 -16.77 15.57
C TYR A 172 6.44 -17.76 14.43
#